data_AF-A0A5D2X4R3-F1
#
_entry.id   AF-A0A5D2X4R3-F1
#
_cell.length_a   1.000
_cell.length_b   1.000
_cell.length_c   1.000
_cell.angle_alpha   90.00
_cell.angle_beta   90.00
_cell.angle_gamma   90.00
#
_symmetry.space_group_name_H-M   'P 1'
#
loop_
_entity.id
_entity.type
_entity.pdbx_description
1 polymer ?
#
loop_
_entity_poly.entity_id
_entity_poly.type
_entity_poly.pdbx_seq_one_letter_code
_entity_poly.pdbx_strand_id
1 'polypeptide(L)'
;MQPLFYACQGIRYRKLDVILTTSIEKLGKVGETVKVAPGYFRNHLMPKLLAVPNIDKFAYLIKEQRKIYQPKEEEVQVVTKNMEDKSKVYEKAAYRLLNGRLVSSHL
;
A
#
# COMPACT_ATOMS: atom_id res chain seq x y z
N MET A 1 -28.06 -1.56 9.06
CA MET A 1 -28.65 -0.89 7.89
C MET A 1 -28.42 -1.77 6.66
N GLN A 2 -29.46 -2.50 6.25
CA GLN A 2 -29.42 -3.50 5.18
C GLN A 2 -29.35 -2.85 3.78
N PRO A 3 -28.67 -3.47 2.80
CA PRO A 3 -28.51 -2.97 1.43
C PRO A 3 -29.82 -2.84 0.63
N LEU A 4 -30.94 -3.34 1.16
CA LEU A 4 -32.27 -3.22 0.57
C LEU A 4 -32.82 -1.79 0.58
N PHE A 5 -32.24 -0.87 1.37
CA PHE A 5 -32.68 0.53 1.41
C PHE A 5 -32.45 1.33 0.12
N TYR A 6 -31.65 0.82 -0.82
CA TYR A 6 -31.37 1.53 -2.08
C TYR A 6 -32.35 1.20 -3.22
N ALA A 7 -33.18 0.16 -3.11
CA ALA A 7 -34.04 -0.29 -4.21
C ALA A 7 -35.43 0.36 -4.20
N CYS A 8 -35.92 0.80 -3.03
CA CYS A 8 -37.35 1.14 -2.86
C CYS A 8 -37.65 2.63 -2.68
N GLN A 9 -36.66 3.52 -2.76
CA GLN A 9 -36.95 4.95 -2.70
C GLN A 9 -36.48 5.60 -3.98
N GLY A 10 -37.34 6.39 -4.63
CA GLY A 10 -37.00 7.32 -5.71
C GLY A 10 -36.06 8.44 -5.25
N ILE A 11 -35.01 8.09 -4.51
CA ILE A 11 -33.99 8.99 -3.98
C ILE A 11 -33.03 9.26 -5.13
N ARG A 12 -33.11 10.51 -5.60
CA ARG A 12 -32.05 11.18 -6.37
C ARG A 12 -30.67 10.74 -5.88
N TYR A 13 -29.87 10.19 -6.81
CA TYR A 13 -28.48 9.73 -6.68
C TYR A 13 -27.72 10.40 -5.52
N ARG A 14 -27.76 9.80 -4.32
CA ARG A 14 -26.93 10.25 -3.20
C ARG A 14 -25.59 9.54 -3.30
N LYS A 15 -24.48 10.29 -3.19
CA LYS A 15 -23.13 9.71 -3.22
C LYS A 15 -23.01 8.66 -2.10
N LEU A 16 -22.38 7.54 -2.40
CA LEU A 16 -22.17 6.39 -1.52
C LEU A 16 -20.75 6.42 -0.94
N ASP A 17 -20.63 6.24 0.36
CA ASP A 17 -19.33 6.20 1.04
C ASP A 17 -18.79 4.75 1.04
N VAL A 18 -17.56 4.58 0.54
CA VAL A 18 -16.90 3.28 0.39
C VAL A 18 -15.47 3.36 0.89
N ILE A 19 -14.96 2.26 1.43
CA ILE A 19 -13.59 2.10 1.88
C ILE A 19 -12.81 1.35 0.79
N LEU A 20 -11.71 1.93 0.31
CA LEU A 20 -10.88 1.29 -0.71
C LEU A 20 -10.07 0.13 -0.10
N THR A 21 -10.03 -1.01 -0.75
CA THR A 21 -9.14 -2.13 -0.37
C THR A 21 -7.83 -2.09 -1.12
N THR A 22 -7.80 -1.42 -2.27
CA THR A 22 -6.67 -1.29 -3.19
C THR A 22 -6.44 0.19 -3.51
N SER A 23 -5.20 0.58 -3.77
CA SER A 23 -4.89 1.95 -4.18
C SER A 23 -5.31 2.16 -5.64
N ILE A 24 -6.06 3.22 -5.90
CA ILE A 24 -6.56 3.57 -7.23
C ILE A 24 -6.16 5.03 -7.48
N GLU A 25 -5.35 5.28 -8.52
CA GLU A 25 -4.76 6.58 -8.80
C GLU A 25 -5.76 7.76 -8.78
N LYS A 26 -6.97 7.53 -9.28
CA LYS A 26 -8.02 8.57 -9.39
C LYS A 26 -8.92 8.71 -8.15
N LEU A 27 -8.87 7.76 -7.21
CA LEU A 27 -9.80 7.73 -6.06
C LEU A 27 -9.09 7.95 -4.73
N GLY A 28 -7.92 7.33 -4.53
CA GLY A 28 -7.22 7.40 -3.25
C GLY A 28 -6.35 6.18 -2.96
N LYS A 29 -5.77 6.18 -1.75
CA LYS A 29 -4.93 5.09 -1.25
C LYS A 29 -5.78 4.00 -0.60
N VAL A 30 -5.13 2.87 -0.33
CA VAL A 30 -5.73 1.75 0.40
C VAL A 30 -6.30 2.25 1.74
N GLY A 31 -7.51 1.80 2.06
CA GLY A 31 -8.24 2.03 3.30
C GLY A 31 -8.64 3.47 3.59
N GLU A 32 -8.61 4.34 2.59
CA GLU A 32 -9.28 5.64 2.64
C GLU A 32 -10.78 5.47 2.36
N THR A 33 -11.60 6.32 3.00
CA THR A 33 -13.04 6.39 2.76
C THR A 33 -13.33 7.45 1.71
N VAL A 34 -13.94 7.05 0.59
CA VAL A 34 -14.21 7.91 -0.57
C VAL A 34 -15.69 7.92 -0.90
N LYS A 35 -16.22 9.07 -1.33
CA LYS A 35 -17.60 9.23 -1.79
C LYS A 35 -17.70 8.95 -3.30
N VAL A 36 -18.35 7.87 -3.69
CA VAL A 36 -18.50 7.44 -5.09
C VAL A 36 -19.96 7.39 -5.54
N ALA A 37 -20.20 7.39 -6.84
CA ALA A 37 -21.53 7.12 -7.36
C ALA A 37 -21.94 5.66 -7.08
N PRO A 38 -23.19 5.38 -6.67
CA PRO A 38 -23.63 4.02 -6.37
C PRO A 38 -23.51 3.07 -7.58
N GLY A 39 -23.76 3.56 -8.80
CA GLY A 39 -23.57 2.78 -10.03
C GLY A 39 -22.11 2.40 -10.28
N TYR A 40 -21.17 3.32 -10.01
CA TYR A 40 -19.75 3.04 -10.14
C TYR A 40 -19.28 2.01 -9.10
N PHE A 41 -19.78 2.08 -7.87
CA PHE A 41 -19.51 1.06 -6.86
C PHE A 41 -20.02 -0.31 -7.29
N ARG A 42 -21.30 -0.42 -7.67
CA ARG A 42 -21.93 -1.72 -8.01
C ARG A 42 -21.37 -2.36 -9.27
N ASN A 43 -21.10 -1.57 -10.30
CA ASN A 43 -20.74 -2.11 -11.61
C ASN A 43 -19.23 -2.32 -11.78
N HIS A 44 -18.40 -1.59 -11.02
CA HIS A 44 -16.95 -1.61 -11.21
C HIS A 44 -16.20 -2.04 -9.95
N LEU A 45 -16.43 -1.35 -8.82
CA LEU A 45 -15.61 -1.56 -7.62
C LEU A 45 -15.96 -2.85 -6.88
N MET A 46 -17.25 -3.15 -6.75
CA MET A 46 -17.77 -4.32 -6.04
C MET A 46 -17.39 -5.65 -6.70
N PRO A 47 -17.62 -5.89 -8.01
CA PRO A 47 -17.28 -7.17 -8.63
C PRO A 47 -15.77 -7.44 -8.67
N LYS A 48 -14.96 -6.37 -8.69
CA LYS A 48 -13.49 -6.45 -8.65
C LYS A 48 -12.91 -6.43 -7.23
N LEU A 49 -13.75 -6.36 -6.19
CA LEU A 49 -13.36 -6.29 -4.78
C LEU A 49 -12.38 -5.15 -4.45
N LEU A 50 -12.46 -4.03 -5.18
CA LEU A 50 -11.57 -2.88 -5.04
C LEU A 50 -12.01 -1.92 -3.91
N ALA A 51 -13.26 -2.03 -3.48
CA ALA A 51 -13.81 -1.24 -2.39
C ALA A 51 -14.91 -2.02 -1.66
N VAL A 52 -15.13 -1.67 -0.40
CA VAL A 52 -16.14 -2.25 0.48
C VAL A 52 -17.05 -1.12 0.97
N PRO A 53 -18.36 -1.33 1.16
CA PRO A 53 -19.23 -0.27 1.68
C PRO A 53 -18.77 0.15 3.07
N ASN A 54 -18.85 1.46 3.37
CA ASN A 54 -18.53 1.99 4.68
C ASN A 54 -19.63 1.66 5.69
N ILE A 55 -19.61 0.42 6.18
CA ILE A 55 -20.45 -0.06 7.28
C ILE A 55 -19.51 -0.35 8.44
N ASP A 56 -19.92 0.00 9.66
CA ASP A 56 -19.08 -0.11 10.86
C ASP A 56 -18.42 -1.49 11.02
N LYS A 57 -19.15 -2.56 10.69
CA LYS A 57 -18.64 -3.94 10.70
C LYS A 57 -17.43 -4.11 9.79
N PHE A 58 -17.51 -3.62 8.56
CA PHE A 58 -16.42 -3.72 7.59
C PHE A 58 -15.26 -2.78 7.96
N ALA A 59 -15.56 -1.58 8.45
CA ALA A 59 -14.54 -0.66 8.94
C ALA A 59 -13.73 -1.28 10.09
N TYR A 60 -14.39 -1.97 11.01
CA TYR A 60 -13.72 -2.70 12.09
C TYR A 60 -12.86 -3.86 11.56
N LEU A 61 -13.40 -4.70 10.67
CA LEU A 61 -12.65 -5.80 10.07
C LEU A 61 -11.41 -5.34 9.33
N ILE A 62 -11.50 -4.24 8.56
CA ILE A 62 -10.36 -3.67 7.84
C ILE A 62 -9.30 -3.13 8.81
N LYS A 63 -9.71 -2.51 9.92
CA LYS A 63 -8.79 -2.06 10.98
C LYS A 63 -8.07 -3.23 11.64
N GLU A 64 -8.78 -4.30 11.98
CA GLU A 64 -8.19 -5.50 12.57
C GLU A 64 -7.22 -6.19 11.60
N GLN A 65 -7.62 -6.35 10.33
CA GLN A 65 -6.74 -6.88 9.29
C GLN A 65 -5.47 -6.03 9.14
N ARG A 66 -5.59 -4.69 9.15
CA ARG A 66 -4.44 -3.78 9.09
C ARG A 66 -3.48 -3.93 10.27
N LYS A 67 -3.98 -4.14 11.48
CA LYS A 67 -3.11 -4.37 12.65
C LYS A 67 -2.28 -5.65 12.50
N ILE A 68 -2.88 -6.70 11.93
CA ILE A 68 -2.21 -7.99 11.71
C ILE A 68 -1.22 -7.88 10.54
N TYR A 69 -1.62 -7.20 9.47
CA TYR A 69 -0.86 -7.10 8.22
C TYR A 69 0.12 -5.94 8.17
N GLN A 70 0.17 -5.04 9.16
CA GLN A 70 1.22 -4.04 9.27
C GLN A 70 2.56 -4.78 9.17
N PRO A 71 3.24 -4.74 8.01
CA PRO A 71 4.62 -5.15 7.99
C PRO A 71 5.29 -4.11 8.88
N LYS A 72 6.25 -4.54 9.68
CA LYS A 72 7.23 -3.64 10.23
C LYS A 72 7.89 -2.92 9.05
N GLU A 73 7.37 -1.78 8.61
CA GLU A 73 7.99 -0.94 7.57
C GLU A 73 9.40 -0.51 8.04
N GLU A 74 9.67 -0.63 9.33
CA GLU A 74 10.98 -0.53 9.96
C GLU A 74 11.98 -1.60 9.47
N GLU A 75 11.56 -2.83 9.18
CA GLU A 75 12.50 -3.90 8.78
C GLU A 75 12.98 -3.72 7.33
N VAL A 76 12.16 -3.21 6.42
CA VAL A 76 12.56 -3.03 5.01
C VAL A 76 13.57 -1.89 4.86
N GLN A 77 13.38 -0.76 5.56
CA GLN A 77 14.35 0.35 5.52
C GLN A 77 15.67 0.02 6.23
N VAL A 78 15.63 -0.81 7.28
CA VAL A 78 16.85 -1.24 7.99
C VAL A 78 17.64 -2.22 7.12
N VAL A 79 16.97 -3.13 6.42
CA VAL A 79 17.62 -4.08 5.50
C VAL A 79 18.27 -3.35 4.32
N THR A 80 17.62 -2.35 3.71
CA THR A 80 18.23 -1.59 2.60
C THR A 80 19.45 -0.79 3.03
N LYS A 81 19.39 -0.10 4.19
CA LYS A 81 20.55 0.63 4.75
C LYS A 81 21.73 -0.30 5.03
N ASN A 82 21.46 -1.46 5.63
CA ASN A 82 22.49 -2.46 5.94
C ASN A 82 23.14 -3.06 4.67
N MET A 83 22.40 -3.17 3.56
CA MET A 83 22.93 -3.65 2.28
C MET A 83 23.81 -2.61 1.61
N GLU A 84 23.41 -1.34 1.63
CA GLU A 84 24.19 -0.21 1.09
C GLU A 84 25.51 0.02 1.85
N ASP A 85 25.52 -0.23 3.16
CA ASP A 85 26.74 -0.07 3.95
C ASP A 85 27.74 -1.19 3.69
N LYS A 86 27.26 -2.43 3.53
CA LYS A 86 28.11 -3.56 3.13
C LYS A 86 28.74 -3.35 1.75
N SER A 87 27.97 -2.88 0.76
CA SER A 87 28.49 -2.64 -0.60
C SER A 87 29.63 -1.62 -0.62
N LYS A 88 29.49 -0.50 0.11
CA LYS A 88 30.54 0.53 0.24
C LYS A 88 31.82 0.01 0.89
N VAL A 89 31.71 -0.89 1.86
CA VAL A 89 32.88 -1.51 2.52
C VAL A 89 33.63 -2.41 1.53
N TYR A 90 32.93 -3.21 0.73
CA TYR A 90 33.55 -4.06 -0.29
C TYR A 90 34.24 -3.23 -1.37
N GLU A 91 33.62 -2.15 -1.86
CA GLU A 91 34.25 -1.23 -2.81
C GLU A 91 35.54 -0.65 -2.25
N LYS A 92 35.51 -0.11 -1.02
CA LYS A 92 36.69 0.48 -0.37
C LYS A 92 37.82 -0.54 -0.17
N ALA A 93 37.49 -1.80 0.11
CA ALA A 93 38.49 -2.87 0.22
C ALA A 93 39.13 -3.20 -1.14
N ALA A 94 38.34 -3.25 -2.21
CA ALA A 94 38.84 -3.49 -3.57
C ALA A 94 39.79 -2.37 -4.04
N TYR A 95 39.44 -1.11 -3.79
CA TYR A 95 40.32 0.04 -4.10
C TYR A 95 41.67 -0.02 -3.37
N ARG A 96 41.68 -0.43 -2.09
CA ARG A 96 42.94 -0.59 -1.33
C ARG A 96 43.84 -1.68 -1.90
N LEU A 97 43.26 -2.81 -2.31
CA LEU A 97 44.02 -3.91 -2.92
C LEU A 97 44.60 -3.51 -4.28
N LEU A 98 43.82 -2.81 -5.12
CA LEU A 98 44.30 -2.27 -6.39
C LEU A 98 45.45 -1.30 -6.19
N ASN A 99 45.31 -0.35 -5.26
CA ASN A 99 46.36 0.64 -5.00
C ASN A 99 47.61 0.02 -4.37
N GLY A 100 47.46 -0.97 -3.48
CA GLY A 100 48.59 -1.70 -2.91
C GLY A 100 49.35 -2.54 -3.94
N ARG A 101 48.64 -3.12 -4.91
CA ARG A 101 49.24 -3.93 -5.99
C ARG A 101 50.08 -3.10 -6.96
N LEU A 102 49.66 -1.84 -7.23
CA LEU A 102 50.40 -0.90 -8.07
C LEU A 102 51.74 -0.45 -7.46
N VAL A 103 51.84 -0.42 -6.12
CA VAL A 103 53.09 -0.08 -5.42
C VAL A 103 54.07 -1.25 -5.44
N SER A 104 53.58 -2.50 -5.42
CA SER A 104 54.42 -3.70 -5.50
C SER A 104 54.92 -4.04 -6.91
N SER A 105 54.37 -3.45 -7.97
CA SER A 105 54.81 -3.68 -9.36
C SER A 105 55.89 -2.72 -9.85
N HIS A 106 56.37 -1.81 -9.00
CA HIS A 106 57.42 -0.84 -9.30
C HIS A 106 58.67 -0.98 -8.40
N LEU A 107 58.81 -2.09 -7.69
CA LEU A 107 60.06 -2.56 -7.07
C LEU A 107 60.58 -3.77 -7.84
#